data_AF-A0A7C3U919-F1
#
_entry.id   AF-A0A7C3U919-F1
#
_cell.length_a   1.000
_cell.length_b   1.000
_cell.length_c   1.000
_cell.angle_alpha   90.00
_cell.angle_beta   90.00
_cell.angle_gamma   90.00
#
_symmetry.space_group_name_H-M   'P 1'
#
loop_
_entity.id
_entity.type
_entity.pdbx_description
1 polymer ?
#
loop_
_entity_poly.entity_id
_entity_poly.type
_entity_poly.pdbx_seq_one_letter_code
_entity_poly.pdbx_strand_id
1 'polypeptide(L)' 'SGGQGGPVDSTLFYTLYLYQQGFGSFRMGYASAMAWALLGIIAAFTVIAFRSSRFWVYYES' A
#
# COMPACT_ATOMS: atom_id res chain seq x y z
N SER A 1 -28.79 -0.71 5.12
CA SER A 1 -28.10 -1.27 3.93
C SER A 1 -26.83 -0.48 3.69
N GLY A 2 -25.68 -1.14 3.70
CA GLY A 2 -24.42 -0.63 3.14
C GLY A 2 -23.75 0.50 3.93
N GLY A 3 -23.28 0.20 5.15
CA GLY A 3 -22.28 1.06 5.80
C GLY A 3 -21.09 1.17 4.87
N GLN A 4 -20.84 2.39 4.36
CA GLN A 4 -19.72 2.71 3.49
C GLN A 4 -18.44 2.22 4.18
N GLY A 5 -17.87 1.17 3.61
CA GLY A 5 -16.60 0.60 4.03
C GLY A 5 -15.60 1.73 4.10
N GLY A 6 -14.94 1.85 5.25
CA GLY A 6 -13.92 2.87 5.48
C GLY A 6 -12.75 2.75 4.49
N PRO A 7 -11.67 3.53 4.68
CA PRO A 7 -10.60 3.82 3.70
C PRO A 7 -9.87 2.63 3.03
N VAL A 8 -10.22 1.40 3.36
CA VAL A 8 -9.71 0.14 2.81
C VAL A 8 -10.05 -0.07 1.35
N ASP A 9 -11.15 0.51 0.85
CA ASP A 9 -11.53 0.36 -0.56
C ASP A 9 -10.60 1.10 -1.51
N SER A 10 -9.91 2.17 -1.08
CA SER A 10 -8.96 2.88 -1.94
C SER A 10 -7.77 2.01 -2.33
N THR A 11 -7.31 1.12 -1.45
CA THR A 11 -6.24 0.17 -1.76
C THR A 11 -6.73 -0.92 -2.72
N LEU A 12 -7.98 -1.36 -2.55
CA LEU A 12 -8.65 -2.31 -3.45
C LEU A 12 -8.83 -1.70 -4.85
N PHE A 13 -9.29 -0.44 -4.91
CA PHE A 13 -9.44 0.32 -6.15
C PHE A 13 -8.08 0.59 -6.81
N TYR A 14 -7.05 0.94 -6.05
CA TYR A 14 -5.70 1.18 -6.59
C TYR A 14 -5.08 -0.10 -7.15
N THR A 15 -5.19 -1.22 -6.43
CA THR A 15 -4.69 -2.52 -6.89
C THR A 15 -5.47 -3.01 -8.12
N LEU A 16 -6.79 -2.80 -8.14
CA LEU A 16 -7.65 -3.09 -9.28
C LEU A 16 -7.28 -2.24 -10.51
N TYR A 17 -7.01 -0.95 -10.30
CA TYR A 17 -6.58 -0.03 -11.36
C TYR A 17 -5.21 -0.44 -11.94
N LEU A 18 -4.27 -0.81 -11.08
CA LEU A 18 -2.96 -1.32 -11.49
C LEU A 18 -3.09 -2.60 -12.30
N TYR A 19 -3.95 -3.53 -11.87
CA TYR A 19 -4.23 -4.77 -12.58
C TYR A 19 -4.86 -4.51 -13.96
N GLN A 20 -5.88 -3.66 -14.04
CA GLN A 20 -6.50 -3.29 -15.32
C GLN A 20 -5.50 -2.59 -16.27
N GLN A 21 -4.61 -1.75 -15.74
CA GLN A 21 -3.63 -1.05 -16.57
C GLN A 21 -2.49 -1.97 -17.05
N GLY A 22 -2.07 -2.93 -16.21
CA GLY A 22 -1.01 -3.88 -16.54
C GLY A 22 -1.46 -5.01 -17.45
N PHE A 23 -2.63 -5.60 -17.16
CA PHE A 23 -3.15 -6.78 -17.86
C PHE A 23 -4.25 -6.45 -18.86
N GLY A 24 -5.07 -5.42 -18.61
CA GLY A 24 -6.14 -5.00 -19.51
C GLY A 24 -5.69 -4.04 -20.62
N SER A 25 -4.79 -3.10 -20.31
CA SER A 25 -4.29 -2.12 -21.28
C SER A 25 -2.94 -2.47 -21.92
N PHE A 26 -2.36 -3.64 -21.60
CA PHE A 26 -0.99 -4.05 -22.00
C PHE A 26 0.11 -3.01 -21.68
N ARG A 27 -0.16 -2.06 -20.79
CA ARG A 27 0.79 -1.01 -20.36
C ARG A 27 1.58 -1.49 -19.14
N MET A 28 2.32 -2.57 -19.32
CA MET A 28 3.11 -3.19 -18.23
C MET A 28 4.10 -2.20 -17.59
N GLY A 29 4.75 -1.32 -18.36
CA GLY A 29 5.71 -0.35 -17.81
C GLY A 29 5.08 0.70 -16.89
N TYR A 30 3.85 1.14 -17.18
CA TYR A 30 3.14 2.09 -16.31
C TYR A 30 2.57 1.38 -15.08
N ALA A 31 2.08 0.14 -15.25
CA ALA A 31 1.65 -0.69 -14.14
C ALA A 31 2.79 -1.03 -13.18
N SER A 32 4.00 -1.32 -13.67
CA SER A 32 5.17 -1.56 -12.82
C SER A 32 5.61 -0.31 -12.05
N ALA A 33 5.50 0.88 -12.65
CA ALA A 33 5.79 2.14 -11.95
C ALA A 33 4.82 2.38 -10.79
N MET A 34 3.52 2.12 -11.00
CA MET A 34 2.51 2.17 -9.93
C MET A 34 2.77 1.10 -8.84
N ALA A 35 3.20 -0.10 -9.23
CA ALA A 35 3.53 -1.17 -8.27
C ALA A 35 4.71 -0.78 -7.37
N TRP A 36 5.77 -0.22 -7.97
CA TRP A 36 6.94 0.27 -7.24
C TRP A 36 6.61 1.45 -6.33
N ALA A 37 5.71 2.35 -6.74
CA ALA A 37 5.24 3.43 -5.88
C ALA A 37 4.52 2.89 -4.64
N LEU A 38 3.62 1.92 -4.81
CA LEU A 38 2.91 1.28 -3.70
C LEU A 38 3.87 0.54 -2.76
N LEU A 39 4.86 -0.15 -3.33
CA LEU A 39 5.94 -0.78 -2.56
C LEU A 39 6.73 0.25 -1.76
N GLY A 40 7.08 1.40 -2.34
CA GLY A 40 7.78 2.48 -1.66
C GLY A 40 6.97 3.05 -0.49
N ILE A 41 5.66 3.24 -0.66
CA ILE A 41 4.76 3.69 0.41
C ILE A 41 4.74 2.69 1.56
N ILE A 42 4.52 1.41 1.26
CA ILE A 42 4.49 0.35 2.29
C ILE A 42 5.86 0.26 2.97
N ALA A 43 6.96 0.27 2.21
CA ALA A 43 8.31 0.22 2.76
C ALA A 43 8.60 1.42 3.67
N ALA A 44 8.16 2.63 3.30
CA ALA A 44 8.28 3.80 4.16
C ALA A 44 7.50 3.61 5.46
N PHE A 45 6.25 3.15 5.40
CA PHE A 45 5.47 2.82 6.60
C PHE A 45 6.12 1.71 7.43
N THR A 46 6.65 0.65 6.82
CA THR A 46 7.36 -0.43 7.50
C THR A 46 8.62 0.08 8.18
N VAL A 47 9.41 0.93 7.52
CA VAL A 47 10.62 1.54 8.11
C VAL A 47 10.24 2.47 9.26
N ILE A 48 9.19 3.27 9.13
CA ILE A 48 8.68 4.12 10.21
C ILE A 48 8.19 3.25 11.36
N ALA A 49 7.45 2.18 11.10
CA ALA A 49 6.94 1.25 12.10
C ALA A 49 8.08 0.52 12.82
N PHE A 50 9.11 0.06 12.10
CA PHE A 50 10.31 -0.56 12.68
C PHE A 50 11.17 0.44 13.45
N ARG A 51 11.29 1.68 12.96
CA ARG A 51 11.99 2.75 13.65
C ARG A 51 11.25 3.08 14.94
N SER A 52 9.92 3.22 14.90
CA SER A 52 9.10 3.53 16.07
C SER A 52 9.04 2.37 17.06
N SER A 53 8.96 1.12 16.59
CA SER A 53 9.01 -0.07 17.46
C SER A 53 10.34 -0.17 18.20
N ARG A 54 11.46 0.26 17.61
CA ARG A 54 12.75 0.36 18.32
C ARG A 54 12.74 1.41 19.45
N PHE A 55 11.86 2.43 19.41
CA PHE A 55 11.66 3.39 20.51
C PHE A 55 10.57 2.97 21.50
N TRP A 56 9.75 1.97 21.15
CA TRP A 56 8.64 1.46 21.97
C TRP A 56 8.87 0.06 22.52
N VAL A 57 10.14 -0.38 22.56
CA VAL A 57 10.61 -1.40 23.51
C VAL A 57 11.21 -0.68 24.71
N TYR A 58 10.45 0.22 25.33
CA TYR A 58 10.55 0.37 26.77
C TYR A 58 9.58 -0.66 27.33
N TYR A 59 10.13 -1.86 27.60
CA TYR A 59 9.50 -2.73 28.57
C TYR A 59 9.51 -1.94 29.87
N GLU A 60 8.33 -1.49 30.30
CA GLU A 60 8.12 -0.98 31.64
C GLU A 60 8.63 -2.06 32.60
N SER A 61 9.74 -1.76 33.27
CA SER A 61 10.36 -2.59 34.31
C SER A 61 9.65 -2.41 35.64
#